data_AF-A0A968M8R1-F1
#
_entry.id   AF-A0A968M8R1-F1
#
_cell.length_a   1.000
_cell.length_b   1.000
_cell.length_c   1.000
_cell.angle_alpha   90.00
_cell.angle_beta   90.00
_cell.angle_gamma   90.00
#
_symmetry.space_group_name_H-M   'P 1'
#
loop_
_entity.id
_entity.type
_entity.pdbx_description
1 polymer ?
#
loop_
_entity_poly.entity_id
_entity_poly.type
_entity_poly.pdbx_seq_one_letter_code
_entity_poly.pdbx_strand_id
1 'polypeptide(L)' 'MSEIAIIEAFSGMPDHRRKQGTRHSLELCLALFTLAVTAGNQGFLAIGDWLKS' A
#
# COMPACT_ATOMS: atom_id res chain seq x y z
N MET A 1 10.29 8.00 17.46
CA MET A 1 10.27 7.56 16.04
C MET A 1 8.86 7.74 15.55
N SER A 2 8.64 8.36 14.39
CA SER A 2 7.29 8.46 13.81
C SER A 2 6.85 7.06 13.39
N GLU A 3 5.81 6.55 14.03
CA GLU A 3 5.16 5.30 13.65
C GLU A 3 4.39 5.51 12.34
N ILE A 4 4.59 4.60 11.39
CA ILE A 4 3.89 4.66 10.10
C ILE A 4 2.65 3.78 10.22
N ALA A 5 1.51 4.40 10.53
CA ALA A 5 0.24 3.72 10.80
C ALA A 5 -0.17 2.70 9.73
N ILE A 6 0.14 2.98 8.45
CA ILE A 6 -0.20 2.07 7.34
C ILE A 6 0.65 0.78 7.35
N ILE A 7 1.88 0.82 7.88
CA ILE A 7 2.70 -0.39 8.04
C ILE A 7 2.17 -1.21 9.23
N GLU A 8 1.81 -0.53 10.32
CA GLU A 8 1.26 -1.17 11.51
C GLU A 8 -0.08 -1.88 11.24
N ALA A 9 -0.90 -1.35 10.32
CA ALA A 9 -2.13 -2.00 9.87
C ALA A 9 -1.92 -3.43 9.33
N PHE A 10 -0.72 -3.77 8.89
CA PHE A 10 -0.35 -5.10 8.41
C PHE A 10 0.49 -5.91 9.42
N SER A 11 0.72 -5.38 10.63
CA SER A 11 1.51 -6.04 11.68
C SER A 11 0.91 -7.40 12.05
N GLY A 12 1.79 -8.41 12.17
CA GLY A 12 1.40 -9.76 12.55
C GLY A 12 0.81 -10.60 11.42
N MET A 13 0.78 -10.08 10.19
CA MET A 13 0.33 -10.86 9.03
C MET A 13 1.34 -11.97 8.70
N PRO A 14 0.89 -13.22 8.51
CA PRO A 14 1.81 -14.32 8.25
C PRO A 14 2.49 -14.16 6.88
N ASP A 15 3.83 -14.12 6.88
CA ASP A 15 4.62 -14.11 5.65
C ASP A 15 4.94 -15.55 5.19
N HIS A 16 4.15 -16.04 4.25
CA HIS A 16 4.33 -17.37 3.64
C HIS A 16 5.34 -17.39 2.48
N ARG A 17 5.98 -16.24 2.16
CA ARG A 17 6.96 -16.18 1.07
C ARG A 17 8.20 -16.99 1.43
N ARG A 18 8.87 -17.52 0.41
CA ARG A 18 10.17 -18.17 0.59
C ARG A 18 11.18 -17.11 1.09
N LYS A 19 11.92 -17.41 2.15
CA LYS A 19 12.90 -16.47 2.73
C LYS A 19 14.02 -16.13 1.75
N GLN A 20 14.38 -17.05 0.86
CA GLN A 20 15.40 -16.81 -0.16
C GLN A 20 14.92 -15.73 -1.14
N GLY A 21 15.68 -14.63 -1.24
CA GLY A 21 15.35 -13.51 -2.11
C GLY A 21 14.38 -12.48 -1.53
N THR A 22 13.89 -12.66 -0.29
CA THR A 22 13.05 -11.65 0.36
C THR A 22 13.93 -10.48 0.83
N ARG A 23 13.74 -9.30 0.23
CA ARG A 23 14.49 -8.06 0.58
C ARG A 23 13.72 -7.12 1.50
N HIS A 24 12.39 -7.19 1.50
CA HIS A 24 11.50 -6.29 2.22
C HIS A 24 10.45 -7.07 3.02
N SER A 25 10.08 -6.53 4.18
CA SER A 25 9.03 -7.12 5.02
C SER A 25 7.69 -7.13 4.27
N LEU A 26 6.83 -8.08 4.61
CA LEU A 26 5.52 -8.22 3.96
C LEU A 26 4.69 -6.95 4.17
N GLU A 27 4.69 -6.44 5.39
CA GLU A 27 3.97 -5.25 5.84
C GLU A 27 4.35 -4.03 5.01
N LEU A 28 5.65 -3.84 4.74
CA LEU A 28 6.13 -2.75 3.89
C LEU A 28 5.66 -2.90 2.44
N CYS A 29 5.74 -4.11 1.88
CA CYS A 29 5.25 -4.38 0.53
C CYS A 29 3.75 -4.10 0.40
N LEU A 30 2.96 -4.54 1.38
CA LEU A 30 1.51 -4.34 1.40
C LEU A 30 1.16 -2.87 1.56
N ALA A 31 1.82 -2.15 2.49
CA ALA A 31 1.63 -0.72 2.65
C ALA A 31 1.91 0.05 1.33
N LEU A 32 3.03 -0.23 0.66
CA LEU A 32 3.36 0.40 -0.62
C LEU A 32 2.31 0.09 -1.71
N PHE A 33 1.85 -1.16 -1.78
CA PHE A 33 0.83 -1.56 -2.74
C PHE A 33 -0.50 -0.84 -2.48
N THR A 34 -0.95 -0.80 -1.22
CA THR A 34 -2.18 -0.09 -0.82
C THR A 34 -2.08 1.40 -1.15
N LEU A 35 -0.95 2.05 -0.88
CA LEU A 35 -0.73 3.45 -1.24
C LEU A 35 -0.76 3.66 -2.76
N ALA A 36 -0.15 2.78 -3.55
CA ALA A 36 -0.17 2.88 -5.01
C ALA A 36 -1.58 2.72 -5.59
N VAL A 37 -2.35 1.73 -5.10
CA VAL A 37 -3.74 1.50 -5.54
C VAL A 37 -4.63 2.67 -5.16
N THR A 38 -4.53 3.18 -3.93
CA THR A 38 -5.32 4.33 -3.49
C THR A 38 -4.98 5.60 -4.27
N ALA A 39 -3.69 5.86 -4.54
CA ALA A 39 -3.28 6.96 -5.40
C ALA A 39 -3.83 6.82 -6.84
N GLY A 40 -3.82 5.61 -7.40
CA GLY A 40 -4.43 5.33 -8.71
C GLY A 40 -5.93 5.59 -8.73
N ASN A 41 -6.65 5.17 -7.70
CA ASN A 41 -8.08 5.44 -7.55
C ASN A 41 -8.40 6.94 -7.46
N GLN A 42 -7.56 7.72 -6.79
CA GLN A 42 -7.69 9.19 -6.76
C GLN A 42 -7.59 9.80 -8.17
N GLY A 43 -6.76 9.22 -9.05
CA GLY A 43 -6.70 9.63 -10.46
C GLY A 43 -8.03 9.44 -11.19
N PHE A 44 -8.73 8.32 -10.97
CA PHE A 44 -10.05 8.10 -11.57
C PHE A 44 -11.12 9.06 -11.05
N LEU A 45 -11.09 9.35 -9.75
CA LEU A 45 -11.98 10.36 -9.16
C LEU A 45 -11.75 11.74 -9.80
N ALA A 46 -10.48 12.14 -9.95
CA ALA A 46 -10.13 13.41 -10.57
C ALA A 46 -10.60 13.50 -12.04
N ILE A 47 -10.51 12.41 -12.81
CA ILE A 47 -11.06 12.37 -14.19
C ILE A 47 -12.59 12.52 -14.18
N GLY A 48 -13.26 11.86 -13.23
CA GLY A 48 -14.71 11.96 -13.06
C GLY A 48 -15.15 13.37 -12.68
N ASP A 49 -14.38 14.05 -11.83
CA ASP A 49 -14.63 15.44 -11.45
C ASP A 49 -14.38 16.41 -12.62
N TRP A 50 -13.35 16.16 -13.43
CA TRP A 50 -13.11 16.92 -14.67
C TRP A 50 -14.26 16.81 -15.67
N LEU A 51 -14.84 15.62 -15.84
CA LEU A 51 -16.00 15.42 -16.73
C LEU A 51 -17.27 16.15 -16.28
N LYS A 52 -17.37 16.49 -14.99
CA LYS A 52 -18.51 17.24 -14.41
C LYS A 52 -18.27 18.75 -14.39
N SER A 53 -17.07 19.20 -14.73
CA SER A 53 -16.69 20.61 -14.79
C SER A 53 -16.92 21.19 -16.18
#